data_AF-A0A7X7KNX9-F1
#
_entry.id   AF-A0A7X7KNX9-F1
#
_cell.length_a   1.000
_cell.length_b   1.000
_cell.length_c   1.000
_cell.angle_alpha   90.00
_cell.angle_beta   90.00
_cell.angle_gamma   90.00
#
_symmetry.space_group_name_H-M   'P 1'
#
loop_
_entity.id
_entity.type
_entity.pdbx_description
1 polymer ?
#
loop_
_entity_poly.entity_id
_entity_poly.type
_entity_poly.pdbx_seq_one_letter_code
_entity_poly.pdbx_strand_id
1 'polypeptide(L)'
;MTASPAVLPLDLDLPGLWEFAYSVALPEPGGSALPAGLDFQAAMPVPACWDDELARLRECPFWSRARFNPDHRPLDYPLGDNPPDASTPFLLGVGWYRRRLEIPAEWSGCQVQLRLGGVRLEASVWLNGRHLAHHLG
;
A
#
# COMPACT_ATOMS: atom_id res chain seq x y z
N MET A 1 42.20 13.24 18.09
CA MET A 1 41.46 12.43 17.10
C MET A 1 40.02 12.90 17.11
N THR A 2 39.65 13.77 16.17
CA THR A 2 38.28 14.25 15.98
C THR A 2 37.52 13.24 15.13
N ALA A 3 36.53 12.56 15.70
CA ALA A 3 35.59 11.77 14.93
C ALA A 3 34.77 12.74 14.06
N SER A 4 34.83 12.53 12.74
CA SER A 4 33.99 13.24 11.79
C SER A 4 32.53 12.82 12.03
N PRO A 5 31.55 13.72 12.19
CA PRO A 5 30.16 13.30 12.27
C PRO A 5 29.76 12.80 10.89
N ALA A 6 29.33 11.53 10.80
CA ALA A 6 28.71 11.01 9.60
C ALA A 6 27.35 11.72 9.43
N VAL A 7 27.33 12.88 8.79
CA VAL A 7 26.08 13.55 8.38
C VAL A 7 25.74 13.06 6.98
N LEU A 8 25.46 11.76 6.87
CA LEU A 8 24.71 11.23 5.75
C LEU A 8 23.23 11.36 6.11
N PRO A 9 22.31 11.51 5.13
CA PRO A 9 20.89 11.42 5.45
C PRO A 9 20.67 10.11 6.19
N LEU A 10 20.13 10.20 7.40
CA LEU A 10 19.68 9.03 8.11
C LEU A 10 18.40 8.61 7.40
N ASP A 11 18.47 7.52 6.65
CA ASP A 11 17.34 6.94 5.93
C ASP A 11 16.73 5.83 6.78
N LEU A 12 15.39 5.84 6.88
CA LEU A 12 14.64 4.74 7.48
C LEU A 12 13.91 4.00 6.36
N ASP A 13 14.43 2.82 6.03
CA ASP A 13 13.81 1.94 5.04
C ASP A 13 12.51 1.33 5.59
N LEU A 14 11.44 1.51 4.82
CA LEU A 14 10.10 1.01 5.16
C LEU A 14 9.65 -0.29 4.45
N PRO A 15 10.46 -1.06 3.70
CA PRO A 15 10.05 -2.38 3.25
C PRO A 15 9.71 -3.36 4.38
N GLY A 16 9.09 -4.47 3.99
CA GLY A 16 8.70 -5.57 4.87
C GLY A 16 7.19 -5.68 5.01
N LEU A 17 6.74 -6.32 6.08
CA LEU A 17 5.31 -6.55 6.32
C LEU A 17 4.63 -5.31 6.90
N TRP A 18 3.54 -4.90 6.28
CA TRP A 18 2.66 -3.83 6.74
C TRP A 18 1.32 -4.42 7.13
N GLU A 19 0.67 -3.88 8.15
CA GLU A 19 -0.71 -4.23 8.46
C GLU A 19 -1.59 -3.82 7.28
N PHE A 20 -2.52 -4.69 6.89
CA PHE A 20 -3.35 -4.51 5.72
C PHE A 20 -4.83 -4.70 6.02
N ALA A 21 -5.65 -3.77 5.55
CA ALA A 21 -7.11 -3.88 5.56
C ALA A 21 -7.66 -3.71 4.14
N TYR A 22 -8.82 -4.31 3.88
CA TYR A 22 -9.54 -4.20 2.62
C TYR A 22 -10.89 -3.52 2.84
N SER A 23 -11.28 -2.62 1.93
CA SER A 23 -12.65 -2.11 1.86
C SER A 23 -13.19 -2.11 0.43
N VAL A 24 -14.50 -2.31 0.31
CA VAL A 24 -15.22 -2.23 -0.97
C VAL A 24 -15.38 -0.77 -1.42
N ALA A 25 -15.59 0.14 -0.47
CA ALA A 25 -15.81 1.55 -0.75
C ALA A 25 -14.49 2.24 -1.09
N LEU A 26 -14.49 2.95 -2.23
CA LEU A 26 -13.51 3.99 -2.51
C LEU A 26 -13.78 5.16 -1.55
N PRO A 27 -12.75 5.77 -0.92
CA PRO A 27 -12.96 7.05 -0.25
C PRO A 27 -13.53 8.05 -1.26
N GLU A 28 -14.37 8.97 -0.77
CA GLU A 28 -14.90 10.04 -1.62
C GLU A 28 -13.74 10.76 -2.33
N PRO A 29 -13.82 11.00 -3.65
CA PRO A 29 -12.78 11.71 -4.37
C PRO A 29 -12.45 13.05 -3.70
N GLY A 30 -11.19 13.26 -3.33
CA GLY A 30 -10.74 14.46 -2.61
C GLY A 30 -11.04 14.47 -1.11
N GLY A 31 -11.57 13.39 -0.54
CA GLY A 31 -11.77 13.23 0.90
C GLY A 31 -10.44 13.06 1.64
N SER A 32 -10.15 13.96 2.58
CA SER A 32 -8.93 13.89 3.41
C SER A 32 -9.11 13.08 4.71
N ALA A 33 -10.31 12.56 4.97
CA ALA A 33 -10.59 11.83 6.21
C ALA A 33 -10.10 10.38 6.09
N LEU A 34 -9.29 9.94 7.05
CA LEU A 34 -8.96 8.52 7.19
C LEU A 34 -10.24 7.77 7.61
N PRO A 35 -10.66 6.70 6.90
CA PRO A 35 -11.86 5.97 7.28
C PRO A 35 -11.76 5.38 8.68
N ALA A 36 -12.85 5.51 9.44
CA ALA A 36 -12.99 4.84 10.72
C ALA A 36 -13.32 3.35 10.52
N GLY A 37 -12.99 2.52 11.51
CA GLY A 37 -13.39 1.11 11.52
C GLY A 37 -12.64 0.21 10.53
N LEU A 38 -11.47 0.62 10.05
CA LEU A 38 -10.58 -0.25 9.27
C LEU A 38 -10.12 -1.42 10.13
N ASP A 39 -10.45 -2.63 9.68
CA ASP A 39 -10.04 -3.87 10.31
C ASP A 39 -8.80 -4.45 9.59
N PHE A 40 -7.65 -4.37 10.25
CA PHE A 40 -6.37 -4.79 9.69
C PHE A 40 -6.19 -6.30 9.89
N GLN A 41 -6.66 -7.06 8.92
CA GLN A 41 -6.80 -8.52 8.97
C GLN A 41 -5.64 -9.28 8.31
N ALA A 42 -4.68 -8.60 7.69
CA ALA A 42 -3.53 -9.22 7.04
C ALA A 42 -2.21 -8.47 7.30
N ALA A 43 -1.11 -9.13 6.98
CA ALA A 43 0.23 -8.54 6.90
C ALA A 43 0.72 -8.61 5.45
N MET A 44 0.74 -7.49 4.73
CA MET A 44 1.08 -7.40 3.32
C MET A 44 2.56 -7.06 3.12
N PRO A 45 3.32 -7.81 2.31
CA PRO A 45 4.68 -7.40 1.95
C PRO A 45 4.66 -6.08 1.16
N VAL A 46 5.63 -5.22 1.44
CA VAL A 46 5.90 -3.98 0.72
C VAL A 46 7.37 -3.97 0.34
N PRO A 47 7.73 -3.81 -0.95
CA PRO A 47 6.83 -3.67 -2.10
C PRO A 47 6.19 -5.01 -2.51
N ALA A 48 4.92 -4.99 -2.91
CA ALA A 48 4.24 -6.10 -3.58
C ALA A 48 2.97 -5.59 -4.30
N CYS A 49 2.50 -6.32 -5.32
CA CYS A 49 1.15 -6.18 -5.83
C CYS A 49 0.22 -7.08 -5.00
N TRP A 50 -0.90 -6.54 -4.52
CA TRP A 50 -1.84 -7.32 -3.71
C TRP A 50 -2.51 -8.50 -4.46
N ASP A 51 -2.56 -8.43 -5.79
CA ASP A 51 -3.11 -9.48 -6.67
C ASP A 51 -2.12 -10.65 -6.82
N ASP A 52 -0.87 -10.48 -6.40
CA ASP A 52 0.12 -11.56 -6.30
C ASP A 52 0.05 -12.26 -4.93
N GLU A 53 -0.64 -11.67 -3.95
CA GLU A 53 -0.73 -12.13 -2.57
C GLU A 53 -2.08 -12.81 -2.25
N LEU A 54 -2.80 -13.31 -3.26
CA LEU A 54 -4.15 -13.87 -3.10
C LEU A 54 -4.22 -15.06 -2.16
N ALA A 55 -3.17 -15.89 -2.08
CA ALA A 55 -3.14 -17.02 -1.15
C ALA A 55 -3.30 -16.53 0.31
N ARG A 56 -2.61 -15.44 0.65
CA ARG A 56 -2.72 -14.77 1.95
C ARG A 56 -4.08 -14.12 2.13
N LEU A 57 -4.56 -13.38 1.13
CA LEU A 57 -5.81 -12.65 1.25
C LEU A 57 -7.04 -13.58 1.35
N ARG A 58 -6.96 -14.78 0.75
CA ARG A 58 -8.02 -15.82 0.82
C ARG A 58 -8.28 -16.33 2.22
N GLU A 59 -7.30 -16.24 3.11
CA GLU A 59 -7.42 -16.69 4.50
C GLU A 59 -8.09 -15.63 5.40
N CYS A 60 -8.22 -14.39 4.92
CA CYS A 60 -8.76 -13.28 5.70
C CYS A 60 -10.31 -13.29 5.71
N PRO A 61 -10.96 -12.92 6.83
CA PRO A 61 -12.41 -12.85 6.92
C PRO A 61 -13.08 -11.97 5.86
N PHE A 62 -12.44 -10.86 5.47
CA PHE A 62 -12.96 -9.96 4.44
C PHE A 62 -13.11 -10.64 3.07
N TRP A 63 -12.40 -11.74 2.79
CA TRP A 63 -12.40 -12.39 1.48
C TRP A 63 -13.82 -12.76 1.01
N SER A 64 -14.65 -13.22 1.94
CA SER A 64 -16.07 -13.53 1.69
C SER A 64 -16.92 -12.35 1.20
N ARG A 65 -16.44 -11.12 1.42
CA ARG A 65 -17.09 -9.86 1.06
C ARG A 65 -16.31 -9.07 0.00
N ALA A 66 -15.19 -9.62 -0.45
CA ALA A 66 -14.37 -9.00 -1.48
C ALA A 66 -15.13 -8.94 -2.81
N ARG A 67 -14.85 -7.89 -3.58
CA ARG A 67 -15.31 -7.76 -4.96
C ARG A 67 -14.21 -8.22 -5.90
N PHE A 68 -14.58 -9.02 -6.88
CA PHE A 68 -13.68 -9.53 -7.90
C PHE A 68 -14.10 -8.99 -9.25
N ASN A 69 -13.12 -8.71 -10.10
CA ASN A 69 -13.36 -8.24 -11.44
C ASN A 69 -13.82 -9.40 -12.35
N PRO A 70 -15.05 -9.39 -12.88
CA PRO A 70 -15.54 -10.47 -13.74
C PRO A 70 -14.80 -10.56 -15.07
N ASP A 71 -14.16 -9.47 -15.51
CA ASP A 71 -13.45 -9.40 -16.79
C ASP A 71 -11.97 -9.80 -16.66
N HIS A 72 -11.47 -10.03 -15.43
CA HIS A 72 -10.12 -10.50 -15.21
C HIS A 72 -9.96 -11.93 -15.75
N ARG A 73 -8.93 -12.13 -16.55
CA ARG A 73 -8.58 -13.41 -17.18
C ARG A 73 -7.10 -13.70 -16.94
N PRO A 74 -6.75 -14.90 -16.41
CA PRO A 74 -5.36 -15.30 -16.25
C PRO A 74 -4.59 -15.33 -17.58
N LEU A 75 -3.29 -15.02 -17.54
CA LEU A 75 -2.42 -15.12 -18.69
C LEU A 75 -1.95 -16.59 -18.85
N ASP A 76 -2.44 -17.26 -19.90
CA ASP A 76 -2.02 -18.63 -20.24
C ASP A 76 -1.04 -18.64 -21.42
N TYR A 77 -0.10 -19.59 -21.41
CA TYR A 77 0.92 -19.74 -22.45
C TYR A 77 0.77 -21.09 -23.20
N PRO A 78 0.94 -21.14 -24.54
CA PRO A 78 1.29 -20.03 -25.44
C PRO A 78 0.18 -18.98 -25.55
N LEU A 79 0.59 -17.72 -25.75
CA LEU A 79 -0.35 -16.61 -25.94
C LEU A 79 -1.23 -16.88 -27.17
N GLY A 80 -2.55 -16.86 -26.97
CA GLY A 80 -3.54 -16.96 -28.05
C GLY A 80 -3.78 -15.63 -28.77
N ASP A 81 -4.70 -15.64 -29.72
CA ASP A 81 -4.98 -14.50 -30.62
C ASP A 81 -5.56 -13.26 -29.92
N ASN A 82 -6.19 -13.43 -28.75
CA ASN A 82 -6.77 -12.34 -27.95
C ASN A 82 -6.35 -12.47 -26.48
N PRO A 83 -5.08 -12.17 -26.17
CA PRO A 83 -4.57 -12.29 -24.82
C PRO A 83 -5.30 -11.32 -23.88
N PRO A 84 -5.47 -11.67 -22.60
CA PRO A 84 -6.07 -10.77 -21.64
C PRO A 84 -5.14 -9.59 -21.33
N ASP A 85 -5.73 -8.45 -20.98
CA ASP A 85 -4.98 -7.31 -20.50
C ASP A 85 -4.44 -7.59 -19.09
N ALA A 86 -3.12 -7.82 -19.00
CA ALA A 86 -2.42 -8.11 -17.77
C ALA A 86 -2.45 -6.97 -16.73
N SER A 87 -2.90 -5.77 -17.10
CA SER A 87 -3.11 -4.66 -16.18
C SER A 87 -4.49 -4.69 -15.48
N THR A 88 -5.39 -5.57 -15.92
CA THR A 88 -6.74 -5.71 -15.37
C THR A 88 -6.68 -6.26 -13.95
N PRO A 89 -7.08 -5.50 -12.91
CA PRO A 89 -7.00 -5.97 -11.53
C PRO A 89 -7.96 -7.14 -11.31
N PHE A 90 -7.53 -8.11 -10.50
CA PHE A 90 -8.40 -9.22 -10.08
C PHE A 90 -9.29 -8.80 -8.91
N LEU A 91 -8.69 -8.22 -7.86
CA LEU A 91 -9.41 -7.70 -6.70
C LEU A 91 -9.85 -6.25 -6.95
N LEU A 92 -11.12 -5.96 -6.69
CA LEU A 92 -11.69 -4.60 -6.76
C LEU A 92 -11.90 -4.05 -5.35
N GLY A 93 -11.51 -2.79 -5.12
CA GLY A 93 -11.71 -2.10 -3.84
C GLY A 93 -10.50 -1.24 -3.47
N VAL A 94 -10.31 -1.03 -2.18
CA VAL A 94 -9.20 -0.24 -1.62
C VAL A 94 -8.39 -1.08 -0.65
N GLY A 95 -7.07 -1.04 -0.83
CA GLY A 95 -6.10 -1.61 0.10
C GLY A 95 -5.56 -0.53 1.03
N TRP A 96 -5.71 -0.74 2.34
CA TRP A 96 -5.22 0.17 3.37
C TRP A 96 -3.98 -0.43 4.03
N TYR A 97 -2.87 0.30 3.95
CA TYR A 97 -1.59 -0.12 4.51
C TYR A 97 -1.27 0.70 5.76
N ARG A 98 -0.86 0.04 6.84
CA ARG A 98 -0.45 0.69 8.08
C ARG A 98 0.87 0.13 8.60
N ARG A 99 1.75 1.02 9.02
CA ARG A 99 2.99 0.69 9.72
C ARG A 99 3.24 1.68 10.85
N ARG A 100 3.71 1.16 11.99
CA ARG A 100 4.23 1.97 13.09
C ARG A 100 5.72 2.14 12.90
N LEU A 101 6.20 3.37 13.06
CA LEU A 101 7.59 3.74 12.85
C LEU A 101 8.16 4.27 14.16
N GLU A 102 9.36 3.82 14.51
CA GLU A 102 10.17 4.46 15.54
C GLU A 102 11.07 5.46 14.86
N ILE A 103 10.85 6.75 15.14
CA ILE A 103 11.63 7.82 14.56
C ILE A 103 12.88 8.03 15.42
N PRO A 104 14.09 7.94 14.84
CA PRO A 104 15.33 8.17 15.59
C PRO A 104 15.35 9.54 16.24
N ALA A 105 15.84 9.63 17.48
CA ALA A 105 15.87 10.89 18.24
C ALA A 105 16.72 11.97 17.56
N GLU A 106 17.71 11.54 16.77
CA GLU A 106 18.60 12.36 15.96
C GLU A 106 17.87 13.18 14.90
N TRP A 107 16.63 12.81 14.53
CA TRP A 107 15.81 13.56 13.56
C TRP A 107 15.06 14.74 14.18
N SER A 108 15.13 14.93 15.50
CA SER A 108 14.44 16.02 16.17
C SER A 108 14.88 17.38 15.63
N GLY A 109 13.93 18.17 15.13
CA GLY A 109 14.19 19.48 14.52
C GLY A 109 14.61 19.43 13.05
N CYS A 110 14.76 18.24 12.46
CA CYS A 110 15.04 18.07 11.04
C CYS A 110 13.75 18.14 10.20
N GLN A 111 13.89 18.58 8.94
CA GLN A 111 12.86 18.36 7.94
C GLN A 111 12.95 16.92 7.43
N VAL A 112 11.89 16.15 7.63
CA VAL A 112 11.80 14.74 7.21
C VAL A 112 10.91 14.64 5.97
N GLN A 113 11.27 13.74 5.04
CA GLN A 113 10.48 13.46 3.84
C GLN A 113 10.12 11.97 3.82
N LEU A 114 8.84 11.67 3.52
CA LEU A 114 8.40 10.32 3.20
C LEU A 114 8.49 10.13 1.68
N ARG A 115 9.31 9.17 1.25
CA ARG A 115 9.42 8.78 -0.16
C ARG A 115 8.68 7.49 -0.40
N LEU A 116 7.62 7.57 -1.20
CA LEU A 116 6.93 6.39 -1.74
C LEU A 116 7.52 6.09 -3.12
N GLY A 117 7.76 4.82 -3.40
CA GLY A 117 8.21 4.35 -4.71
C GLY A 117 7.05 4.41 -5.72
N GLY A 118 6.68 3.26 -6.30
CA GLY A 118 5.51 3.16 -7.15
C GLY A 118 4.25 2.80 -6.35
N VAL A 119 3.15 3.50 -6.62
CA VAL A 119 1.80 3.07 -6.23
C VAL A 119 0.96 2.95 -7.50
N ARG A 120 0.10 1.94 -7.58
CA ARG A 120 -0.78 1.75 -8.75
C ARG A 120 -2.03 2.62 -8.60
N LEU A 121 -2.34 3.37 -9.65
CA LEU A 121 -3.54 4.20 -9.82
C LEU A 121 -3.62 5.41 -8.89
N GLU A 122 -3.80 5.19 -7.58
CA GLU A 122 -4.13 6.25 -6.62
C GLU A 122 -3.57 5.93 -5.23
N ALA A 123 -3.11 6.93 -4.50
CA ALA A 123 -2.63 6.83 -3.13
C ALA A 123 -3.03 8.06 -2.31
N SER A 124 -3.61 7.85 -1.13
CA SER A 124 -3.76 8.89 -0.11
C SER A 124 -2.97 8.49 1.14
N VAL A 125 -2.28 9.46 1.75
CA VAL A 125 -1.29 9.21 2.80
C VAL A 125 -1.63 9.99 4.05
N TRP A 126 -1.62 9.29 5.18
CA TRP A 126 -1.83 9.87 6.50
C TRP A 126 -0.64 9.53 7.42
N LEU A 127 -0.29 10.48 8.29
CA LEU A 127 0.66 10.28 9.39
C LEU A 127 -0.01 10.69 10.70
N ASN A 128 -0.04 9.78 11.67
CA ASN A 128 -0.69 10.00 12.97
C ASN A 128 -2.13 10.53 12.84
N GLY A 129 -2.89 10.00 11.87
CA GLY A 129 -4.28 10.38 11.58
C GLY A 129 -4.45 11.66 10.76
N ARG A 130 -3.38 12.42 10.50
CA ARG A 130 -3.43 13.64 9.68
C ARG A 130 -3.11 13.34 8.22
N HIS A 131 -3.97 13.81 7.31
CA HIS A 131 -3.73 13.72 5.88
C HIS A 131 -2.51 14.54 5.46
N LEU A 132 -1.62 13.93 4.68
CA LEU A 132 -0.40 14.56 4.19
C LEU A 132 -0.46 14.86 2.70
N ALA A 133 -0.89 13.87 1.90
CA ALA A 133 -0.83 13.95 0.45
C ALA A 133 -1.84 12.98 -0.19
N HIS A 134 -2.22 13.33 -1.40
CA HIS A 134 -2.98 12.49 -2.32
C HIS A 134 -2.27 12.50 -3.68
N HIS A 135 -2.22 11.36 -4.34
CA HIS A 135 -1.60 11.16 -5.64
C HIS A 135 -2.50 10.28 -6.51
N LEU A 136 -2.70 10.69 -7.77
CA LEU A 136 -3.38 9.94 -8.81
C LEU A 136 -2.45 9.94 -10.03
N GLY A 137 -2.05 8.77 -10.53
CA GLY A 137 -1.07 8.64 -11.61
C GLY A 137 -0.24 7.38 -11.54
#